data_AF-A0A9D7Y3S5-F1
#
_entry.id   AF-A0A9D7Y3S5-F1
#
_cell.length_a   1.000
_cell.length_b   1.000
_cell.length_c   1.000
_cell.angle_alpha   90.00
_cell.angle_beta   90.00
_cell.angle_gamma   90.00
#
_symmetry.space_group_name_H-M   'P 1'
#
loop_
_entity.id
_entity.type
_entity.pdbx_description
1 polymer ?
#
loop_
_entity_poly.entity_id
_entity_poly.type
_entity_poly.pdbx_seq_one_letter_code
_entity_poly.pdbx_strand_id
1 'polypeptide(L)'
;MKREKLNILILYNNWEAKVRNTILEHLKSFENYSDHHIYYLNVAYGVPFWVKYISSDLVIFHYTIMSLKWSVPEKSLFSPSITRLQKIIGYKVCLPQDEYVYNDLVCKFIHEQGIKSIFTCFDPEDYSKAYPENLTGVRHIETVFPGYLDEESLNKWSKGLKKHENREFDLGYRARRNPFWLGFAGVLKWKITDVFKKKAEGLNTNLSNDDKDVLYGENWYKFLGNCRCVLGVESGSSLLDFDGSIRKKVELFQKNFPESDFESCEQACFEGKDGNIELATISPRHFESIITKTCQVLIEGKYSGYWLLTYTIYLSKEILAM
;
A
#
# COMPACT_ATOMS: atom_id res chain seq x y z
N MET A 1 -20.85 -4.09 32.36
CA MET A 1 -20.12 -5.35 32.13
C MET A 1 -18.84 -5.03 31.38
N LYS A 2 -17.66 -5.25 31.97
CA LYS A 2 -16.42 -5.20 31.19
C LYS A 2 -16.43 -6.42 30.26
N ARG A 3 -16.32 -6.20 28.94
CA ARG A 3 -16.15 -7.30 27.98
C ARG A 3 -14.88 -8.07 28.35
N GLU A 4 -14.94 -9.39 28.26
CA GLU A 4 -13.77 -10.25 28.44
C GLU A 4 -12.71 -9.90 27.39
N LYS A 5 -11.44 -9.84 27.81
CA LYS A 5 -10.33 -9.54 26.90
C LYS A 5 -9.97 -10.81 26.14
N LEU A 6 -10.07 -10.75 24.82
CA LEU A 6 -9.63 -11.80 23.91
C LEU A 6 -8.10 -11.83 23.81
N ASN A 7 -7.55 -13.00 23.48
CA ASN A 7 -6.17 -13.22 23.10
C ASN A 7 -6.03 -13.16 21.58
N ILE A 8 -5.24 -12.21 21.09
CA ILE A 8 -5.03 -11.95 19.66
C ILE A 8 -3.56 -12.23 19.34
N LEU A 9 -3.31 -13.14 18.42
CA LEU A 9 -1.97 -13.44 17.91
C LEU A 9 -1.76 -12.81 16.54
N ILE A 10 -0.74 -11.97 16.41
CA ILE A 10 -0.35 -11.32 15.17
C ILE A 10 0.89 -12.00 14.61
N LEU A 11 0.73 -12.60 13.44
CA LEU A 11 1.77 -13.26 12.69
C LEU A 11 2.33 -12.27 11.68
N TYR A 12 3.63 -11.99 11.77
CA TYR A 12 4.31 -11.05 10.88
C TYR A 12 5.68 -11.58 10.47
N ASN A 13 6.20 -11.12 9.35
CA ASN A 13 7.51 -11.51 8.84
C ASN A 13 8.39 -10.28 8.68
N ASN A 14 9.43 -10.18 9.50
CA ASN A 14 10.36 -9.07 9.42
C ASN A 14 11.80 -9.52 9.77
N TRP A 15 12.69 -9.47 8.79
CA TRP A 15 14.09 -9.89 8.92
C TRP A 15 15.04 -8.78 9.41
N GLU A 16 14.73 -7.51 9.16
CA GLU A 16 15.71 -6.42 9.23
C GLU A 16 15.72 -5.62 10.54
N ALA A 17 16.91 -5.11 10.88
CA ALA A 17 17.12 -4.07 11.89
C ALA A 17 16.70 -2.65 11.42
N LYS A 18 16.42 -2.44 10.12
CA LYS A 18 15.96 -1.17 9.52
C LYS A 18 14.56 -1.32 8.93
N VAL A 19 13.59 -1.49 9.81
CA VAL A 19 12.19 -1.62 9.44
C VAL A 19 11.66 -0.30 8.87
N ARG A 20 10.86 -0.33 7.79
CA ARG A 20 10.06 0.85 7.41
C ARG A 20 9.15 1.20 8.58
N ASN A 21 9.16 2.47 9.01
CA ASN A 21 8.35 2.94 10.14
C ASN A 21 6.88 2.49 10.03
N THR A 22 6.31 2.53 8.83
CA THR A 22 4.92 2.13 8.56
C THR A 22 4.59 0.69 8.98
N ILE A 23 5.56 -0.23 8.94
CA ILE A 23 5.35 -1.62 9.40
C ILE A 23 5.28 -1.67 10.92
N LEU A 24 6.20 -0.99 11.60
CA LEU A 24 6.22 -0.95 13.07
C LEU A 24 5.00 -0.21 13.62
N GLU A 25 4.65 0.93 13.03
CA GLU A 25 3.48 1.72 13.39
C GLU A 25 2.19 0.90 13.22
N HIS A 26 2.04 0.18 12.10
CA HIS A 26 0.88 -0.67 11.88
C HIS A 26 0.84 -1.86 12.85
N LEU A 27 1.96 -2.53 13.12
CA LEU A 27 2.01 -3.59 14.13
C LEU A 27 1.64 -3.04 15.51
N LYS A 28 2.21 -1.91 15.92
CA LYS A 28 1.96 -1.30 17.23
C LYS A 28 0.54 -0.78 17.38
N SER A 29 -0.12 -0.41 16.27
CA SER A 29 -1.51 0.07 16.27
C SER A 29 -2.47 -0.89 16.97
N PHE A 30 -2.25 -2.21 16.85
CA PHE A 30 -3.10 -3.20 17.52
C PHE A 30 -3.01 -3.11 19.04
N GLU A 31 -1.83 -2.83 19.62
CA GLU A 31 -1.70 -2.59 21.06
C GLU A 31 -2.21 -1.20 21.46
N ASN A 32 -1.99 -0.20 20.62
CA ASN A 32 -2.36 1.19 20.94
C ASN A 32 -3.88 1.43 20.90
N TYR A 33 -4.60 0.71 20.03
CA TYR A 33 -6.02 0.96 19.76
C TYR A 33 -6.93 -0.23 20.07
N SER A 34 -6.43 -1.27 20.77
CA SER A 34 -7.23 -2.41 21.23
C SER A 34 -7.16 -2.55 22.75
N ASP A 35 -8.27 -2.94 23.36
CA ASP A 35 -8.32 -3.29 24.78
C ASP A 35 -7.97 -4.77 25.04
N HIS A 36 -7.64 -5.55 24.00
CA HIS A 36 -7.38 -6.99 24.08
C HIS A 36 -5.93 -7.35 24.43
N HIS A 37 -5.67 -8.64 24.67
CA HIS A 37 -4.32 -9.16 24.86
C HIS A 37 -3.67 -9.42 23.50
N ILE A 38 -2.61 -8.67 23.18
CA ILE A 38 -1.93 -8.77 21.89
C ILE A 38 -0.61 -9.53 22.06
N TYR A 39 -0.41 -10.52 21.19
CA TYR A 39 0.81 -11.31 21.10
C TYR A 39 1.37 -11.23 19.69
N TYR A 40 2.69 -11.21 19.55
CA TYR A 40 3.35 -11.15 18.26
C TYR A 40 4.23 -12.36 18.05
N LEU A 41 4.16 -12.95 16.86
CA LEU A 41 5.09 -13.98 16.41
C LEU A 41 5.76 -13.54 15.12
N ASN A 42 7.05 -13.19 15.22
CA ASN A 42 7.88 -12.92 14.06
C ASN A 42 8.33 -14.23 13.42
N VAL A 43 7.79 -14.55 12.25
CA VAL A 43 8.09 -15.80 11.55
C VAL A 43 9.38 -15.74 10.74
N ALA A 44 10.00 -14.55 10.61
CA ALA A 44 11.26 -14.38 9.89
C ALA A 44 12.39 -15.22 10.48
N TYR A 45 12.42 -15.38 11.81
CA TYR A 45 13.42 -16.18 12.52
C TYR A 45 13.04 -17.66 12.65
N GLY A 46 12.05 -18.10 11.86
CA GLY A 46 11.53 -19.46 11.88
C GLY A 46 10.26 -19.60 12.73
N VAL A 47 9.51 -20.66 12.44
CA VAL A 47 8.27 -20.98 13.14
C VAL A 47 8.52 -22.15 14.10
N PRO A 48 8.38 -21.95 15.42
CA PRO A 48 8.68 -23.00 16.39
C PRO A 48 7.76 -24.21 16.22
N PHE A 49 8.27 -25.41 16.52
CA PHE A 49 7.48 -26.65 16.38
C PHE A 49 6.26 -26.68 17.33
N TRP A 50 6.33 -25.96 18.45
CA TRP A 50 5.29 -25.86 19.46
C TRP A 50 4.14 -24.91 19.07
N VAL A 51 4.22 -24.26 17.90
CA VAL A 51 3.14 -23.38 17.37
C VAL A 51 1.78 -24.09 17.29
N LYS A 52 1.77 -25.42 17.16
CA LYS A 52 0.57 -26.27 17.17
C LYS A 52 -0.16 -26.34 18.52
N TYR A 53 0.48 -25.88 19.60
CA TYR A 53 -0.09 -25.81 20.93
C TYR A 53 -0.59 -24.39 21.28
N ILE A 54 -0.39 -23.42 20.38
CA ILE A 54 -0.90 -22.07 20.57
C ILE A 54 -2.40 -22.05 20.25
N SER A 55 -3.16 -21.51 21.19
CA SER A 55 -4.58 -21.19 21.03
C SER A 55 -4.78 -19.70 21.24
N SER A 56 -5.51 -19.05 20.37
CA SER A 56 -5.88 -17.64 20.46
C SER A 56 -7.31 -17.47 19.96
N ASP A 57 -8.03 -16.47 20.46
CA ASP A 57 -9.38 -16.19 19.98
C ASP A 57 -9.33 -15.71 18.52
N LEU A 58 -8.30 -14.92 18.19
CA LEU A 58 -8.03 -14.38 16.86
C LEU A 58 -6.57 -14.55 16.48
N VAL A 59 -6.34 -14.90 15.22
CA VAL A 59 -5.01 -15.00 14.59
C VAL A 59 -5.00 -14.11 13.35
N ILE A 60 -4.16 -13.09 13.35
CA ILE A 60 -4.03 -12.10 12.28
C ILE A 60 -2.78 -12.41 11.47
N PHE A 61 -2.95 -12.71 10.18
CA PHE A 61 -1.86 -12.75 9.21
C PHE A 61 -1.63 -11.35 8.68
N HIS A 62 -0.58 -10.70 9.17
CA HIS A 62 -0.19 -9.36 8.77
C HIS A 62 0.34 -9.32 7.33
N TYR A 63 0.20 -8.19 6.62
CA TYR A 63 0.58 -8.05 5.20
C TYR A 63 2.04 -8.40 4.90
N THR A 64 2.92 -8.28 5.90
CA THR A 64 4.32 -8.72 5.79
C THR A 64 4.49 -10.22 5.55
N ILE A 65 3.50 -11.05 5.92
CA ILE A 65 3.51 -12.47 5.55
C ILE A 65 3.23 -12.58 4.04
N MET A 66 2.27 -11.82 3.54
CA MET A 66 1.91 -11.84 2.11
C MET A 66 3.03 -11.30 1.24
N SER A 67 3.89 -10.42 1.75
CA SER A 67 5.07 -9.96 1.02
C SER A 67 6.09 -11.08 0.73
N LEU A 68 6.00 -12.25 1.38
CA LEU A 68 6.81 -13.42 1.03
C LEU A 68 6.54 -13.94 -0.39
N LYS A 69 5.39 -13.58 -1.00
CA LYS A 69 5.10 -13.83 -2.41
C LYS A 69 6.09 -13.17 -3.37
N TRP A 70 6.81 -12.14 -2.93
CA TRP A 70 7.79 -11.45 -3.77
C TRP A 70 9.16 -12.13 -3.82
N SER A 71 9.43 -13.10 -2.93
CA SER A 71 10.71 -13.81 -2.91
C SER A 71 10.77 -14.87 -4.01
N VAL A 72 11.92 -15.01 -4.67
CA VAL A 72 12.14 -16.08 -5.65
C VAL A 72 12.88 -17.26 -5.00
N PRO A 73 12.41 -18.49 -5.24
CA PRO A 73 11.06 -18.81 -5.71
C PRO A 73 10.03 -18.48 -4.62
N GLU A 74 8.77 -18.24 -5.00
CA GLU A 74 7.63 -17.94 -4.08
C GLU A 74 7.38 -19.02 -3.01
N LYS A 75 8.21 -20.08 -3.00
CA LYS A 75 8.35 -21.11 -1.96
C LYS A 75 8.45 -20.53 -0.55
N SER A 76 8.89 -19.29 -0.35
CA SER A 76 8.94 -18.69 0.99
C SER A 76 7.57 -18.67 1.67
N LEU A 77 6.53 -18.28 0.92
CA LEU A 77 5.13 -18.25 1.41
C LEU A 77 4.59 -19.66 1.71
N PHE A 78 5.07 -20.67 0.98
CA PHE A 78 4.68 -22.08 1.14
C PHE A 78 5.76 -22.93 1.81
N SER A 79 6.70 -22.31 2.54
CA SER A 79 7.77 -23.04 3.18
C SER A 79 7.21 -23.93 4.30
N PRO A 80 7.85 -25.07 4.65
CA PRO A 80 7.37 -25.94 5.72
C PRO A 80 7.22 -25.25 7.08
N SER A 81 7.98 -24.17 7.31
CA SER A 81 7.85 -23.33 8.50
C SER A 81 6.57 -22.50 8.46
N ILE A 82 6.30 -21.81 7.36
CA ILE A 82 5.13 -20.95 7.20
C ILE A 82 3.83 -21.77 7.15
N THR A 83 3.82 -22.89 6.40
CA THR A 83 2.62 -23.75 6.31
C THR A 83 2.25 -24.38 7.66
N ARG A 84 3.18 -24.45 8.62
CA ARG A 84 2.90 -24.93 10.00
C ARG A 84 1.98 -23.99 10.78
N LEU A 85 1.90 -22.71 10.41
CA LEU A 85 1.01 -21.73 11.05
C LEU A 85 -0.47 -22.14 10.97
N GLN A 86 -0.83 -23.02 10.01
CA GLN A 86 -2.18 -23.56 9.89
C GLN A 86 -2.61 -24.32 11.16
N LYS A 87 -1.65 -24.82 11.95
CA LYS A 87 -1.89 -25.59 13.17
C LYS A 87 -2.25 -24.73 14.39
N ILE A 88 -2.14 -23.41 14.29
CA ILE A 88 -2.58 -22.49 15.35
C ILE A 88 -4.10 -22.57 15.44
N ILE A 89 -4.60 -22.74 16.66
CA ILE A 89 -6.04 -22.79 16.95
C ILE A 89 -6.55 -21.35 17.14
N GLY A 90 -7.60 -20.98 16.43
CA GLY A 90 -8.23 -19.68 16.53
C GLY A 90 -8.96 -19.26 15.25
N TYR A 91 -9.77 -18.20 15.33
CA TYR A 91 -10.34 -17.59 14.14
C TYR A 91 -9.23 -16.89 13.36
N LYS A 92 -9.14 -17.12 12.05
CA LYS A 92 -8.02 -16.63 11.23
C LYS A 92 -8.46 -15.57 10.24
N VAL A 93 -7.74 -14.45 10.25
CA VAL A 93 -7.95 -13.32 9.34
C VAL A 93 -6.65 -12.94 8.64
N CYS A 94 -6.75 -12.35 7.45
CA CYS A 94 -5.60 -11.89 6.68
C CYS A 94 -5.75 -10.41 6.30
N LEU A 95 -4.62 -9.68 6.32
CA LEU A 95 -4.50 -8.31 5.86
C LEU A 95 -3.53 -8.31 4.67
N PRO A 96 -3.97 -8.52 3.41
CA PRO A 96 -3.02 -8.88 2.36
C PRO A 96 -2.06 -7.76 1.96
N GLN A 97 -2.59 -6.58 1.61
CA GLN A 97 -1.90 -5.43 1.00
C GLN A 97 -0.94 -5.78 -0.18
N ASP A 98 -0.85 -4.87 -1.15
CA ASP A 98 -0.10 -5.07 -2.40
C ASP A 98 -0.43 -6.42 -3.09
N GLU A 99 -1.70 -6.84 -3.04
CA GLU A 99 -2.21 -8.13 -3.52
C GLU A 99 -2.64 -8.12 -4.99
N TYR A 100 -2.16 -7.15 -5.78
CA TYR A 100 -2.47 -6.96 -7.20
C TYR A 100 -1.61 -7.81 -8.16
N VAL A 101 -0.53 -8.45 -7.67
CA VAL A 101 0.32 -9.39 -8.43
C VAL A 101 0.53 -10.66 -7.60
N TYR A 102 0.57 -11.82 -8.26
CA TYR A 102 0.66 -13.14 -7.62
C TYR A 102 -0.48 -13.35 -6.61
N ASN A 103 -1.67 -12.87 -6.97
CA ASN A 103 -2.84 -12.97 -6.13
C ASN A 103 -3.33 -14.42 -6.01
N ASP A 104 -3.08 -15.26 -7.01
CA ASP A 104 -3.30 -16.71 -6.98
C ASP A 104 -2.61 -17.38 -5.77
N LEU A 105 -1.38 -16.97 -5.46
CA LEU A 105 -0.63 -17.46 -4.30
C LEU A 105 -1.25 -17.00 -2.99
N VAL A 106 -1.72 -15.75 -2.94
CA VAL A 106 -2.45 -15.21 -1.79
C VAL A 106 -3.73 -16.00 -1.56
N CYS A 107 -4.52 -16.24 -2.62
CA CYS A 107 -5.72 -17.06 -2.59
C CYS A 107 -5.46 -18.48 -2.10
N LYS A 108 -4.42 -19.14 -2.64
CA LYS A 108 -4.00 -20.47 -2.21
C LYS A 108 -3.58 -20.49 -0.74
N PHE A 109 -2.80 -19.50 -0.30
CA PHE A 109 -2.40 -19.38 1.09
C PHE A 109 -3.60 -19.21 2.03
N ILE A 110 -4.55 -18.34 1.68
CA ILE A 110 -5.80 -18.13 2.42
C ILE A 110 -6.54 -19.45 2.62
N HIS A 111 -6.69 -20.22 1.53
CA HIS A 111 -7.34 -21.53 1.56
C HIS A 111 -6.60 -22.52 2.47
N GLU A 112 -5.29 -22.72 2.26
CA GLU A 112 -4.48 -23.69 3.00
C GLU A 112 -4.39 -23.37 4.50
N GLN A 113 -4.38 -22.09 4.88
CA GLN A 113 -4.36 -21.68 6.29
C GLN A 113 -5.74 -21.78 6.95
N GLY A 114 -6.81 -21.93 6.18
CA GLY A 114 -8.19 -21.91 6.67
C GLY A 114 -8.64 -20.53 7.13
N ILE A 115 -8.13 -19.46 6.50
CA ILE A 115 -8.54 -18.07 6.77
C ILE A 115 -9.99 -17.87 6.33
N LYS A 116 -10.78 -17.16 7.15
CA LYS A 116 -12.22 -16.96 6.92
C LYS A 116 -12.62 -15.52 6.67
N SER A 117 -11.79 -14.57 7.09
CA SER A 117 -11.98 -13.15 6.77
C SER A 117 -10.73 -12.52 6.18
N ILE A 118 -10.95 -11.59 5.26
CA ILE A 118 -9.91 -10.76 4.66
C ILE A 118 -10.25 -9.29 4.93
N PHE A 119 -9.23 -8.50 5.25
CA PHE A 119 -9.30 -7.05 5.21
C PHE A 119 -8.36 -6.56 4.12
N THR A 120 -8.93 -6.08 3.03
CA THR A 120 -8.23 -5.77 1.77
C THR A 120 -8.34 -4.28 1.45
N CYS A 121 -7.44 -3.77 0.60
CA CYS A 121 -7.58 -2.43 0.05
C CYS A 121 -8.47 -2.38 -1.19
N PHE A 122 -8.96 -3.52 -1.69
CA PHE A 122 -9.92 -3.56 -2.80
C PHE A 122 -11.27 -2.99 -2.38
N ASP A 123 -11.93 -2.31 -3.33
CA ASP A 123 -13.34 -1.98 -3.20
C ASP A 123 -14.21 -3.23 -3.47
N PRO A 124 -15.46 -3.27 -2.95
CA PRO A 124 -16.34 -4.44 -3.06
C PRO A 124 -16.56 -4.96 -4.48
N GLU A 125 -16.52 -4.08 -5.48
CA GLU A 125 -16.69 -4.39 -6.90
C GLU A 125 -15.61 -5.35 -7.43
N ASP A 126 -14.41 -5.35 -6.84
CA ASP A 126 -13.30 -6.19 -7.26
C ASP A 126 -13.10 -7.45 -6.41
N TYR A 127 -13.88 -7.64 -5.34
CA TYR A 127 -13.75 -8.79 -4.45
C TYR A 127 -13.82 -10.13 -5.19
N SER A 128 -14.75 -10.27 -6.13
CA SER A 128 -14.91 -11.52 -6.87
C SER A 128 -13.74 -11.82 -7.82
N LYS A 129 -13.06 -10.78 -8.31
CA LYS A 129 -11.87 -10.90 -9.17
C LYS A 129 -10.63 -11.24 -8.33
N ALA A 130 -10.46 -10.54 -7.21
CA ALA A 130 -9.31 -10.68 -6.32
C ALA A 130 -9.39 -11.88 -5.38
N TYR A 131 -10.59 -12.32 -5.01
CA TYR A 131 -10.79 -13.44 -4.09
C TYR A 131 -11.94 -14.36 -4.53
N PRO A 132 -11.79 -15.07 -5.67
CA PRO A 132 -12.83 -15.99 -6.12
C PRO A 132 -13.19 -17.01 -5.03
N GLU A 133 -14.49 -17.16 -4.74
CA GLU A 133 -14.98 -18.00 -3.63
C GLU A 133 -14.52 -19.47 -3.78
N ASN A 134 -14.51 -19.97 -5.02
CA ASN A 134 -14.07 -21.33 -5.35
C ASN A 134 -12.58 -21.56 -5.10
N LEU A 135 -11.76 -20.51 -5.03
CA LEU A 135 -10.32 -20.61 -4.74
C LEU A 135 -10.00 -20.38 -3.27
N THR A 136 -10.75 -19.50 -2.60
CA THR A 136 -10.38 -19.03 -1.25
C THR A 136 -11.22 -19.66 -0.13
N GLY A 137 -12.52 -19.89 -0.36
CA GLY A 137 -13.47 -20.30 0.68
C GLY A 137 -13.67 -19.27 1.80
N VAL A 138 -13.39 -18.00 1.52
CA VAL A 138 -13.54 -16.85 2.44
C VAL A 138 -15.01 -16.51 2.58
N ARG A 139 -15.42 -16.08 3.78
CA ARG A 139 -16.82 -15.75 4.09
C ARG A 139 -17.07 -14.26 4.30
N HIS A 140 -16.02 -13.52 4.60
CA HIS A 140 -16.09 -12.10 4.92
C HIS A 140 -14.91 -11.36 4.31
N ILE A 141 -15.20 -10.28 3.59
CA ILE A 141 -14.17 -9.42 3.00
C ILE A 141 -14.57 -7.99 3.34
N GLU A 142 -13.64 -7.27 3.97
CA GLU A 142 -13.83 -5.88 4.41
C GLU A 142 -12.79 -4.99 3.73
N THR A 143 -13.24 -3.83 3.21
CA THR A 143 -12.34 -2.83 2.65
C THR A 143 -11.73 -2.03 3.79
N VAL A 144 -10.40 -1.86 3.77
CA VAL A 144 -9.63 -1.07 4.73
C VAL A 144 -8.65 -0.17 4.01
N PHE A 145 -8.17 0.89 4.66
CA PHE A 145 -7.17 1.76 4.08
C PHE A 145 -5.75 1.16 4.17
N PRO A 146 -4.87 1.50 3.21
CA PRO A 146 -3.48 1.06 3.23
C PRO A 146 -2.68 1.69 4.38
N GLY A 147 -3.21 2.73 5.03
CA GLY A 147 -2.64 3.31 6.23
C GLY A 147 -3.55 4.34 6.89
N TYR A 148 -3.24 4.67 8.14
CA TYR A 148 -4.01 5.55 9.02
C TYR A 148 -3.07 6.54 9.70
N LEU A 149 -3.64 7.58 10.31
CA LEU A 149 -2.88 8.47 11.20
C LEU A 149 -2.85 7.94 12.62
N ASP A 150 -1.69 7.99 13.23
CA ASP A 150 -1.53 7.79 14.67
C ASP A 150 -1.37 9.12 15.43
N GLU A 151 -1.78 9.13 16.69
CA GLU A 151 -1.74 10.34 17.52
C GLU A 151 -0.31 10.84 17.79
N GLU A 152 0.68 9.95 17.83
CA GLU A 152 2.08 10.32 18.08
C GLU A 152 2.62 11.12 16.89
N SER A 153 2.44 10.63 15.66
CA SER A 153 2.78 11.33 14.43
C SER A 153 2.07 12.67 14.33
N LEU A 154 0.76 12.71 14.63
CA LEU A 154 0.00 13.95 14.62
C LEU A 154 0.60 14.96 15.61
N ASN A 155 0.85 14.55 16.86
CA ASN A 155 1.37 15.43 17.91
C ASN A 155 2.80 15.92 17.61
N LYS A 156 3.62 15.07 17.00
CA LYS A 156 5.00 15.38 16.64
C LYS A 156 5.08 16.36 15.47
N TRP A 157 4.34 16.10 14.39
CA TRP A 157 4.54 16.80 13.12
C TRP A 157 3.58 17.97 12.88
N SER A 158 2.53 18.13 13.70
CA SER A 158 1.64 19.30 13.60
C SER A 158 2.16 20.56 14.30
N LYS A 159 3.25 20.45 15.08
CA LYS A 159 3.84 21.55 15.86
C LYS A 159 4.99 22.22 15.12
N GLY A 160 5.16 23.53 15.33
CA GLY A 160 6.29 24.29 14.77
C GLY A 160 6.26 24.40 13.24
N LEU A 161 5.09 24.21 12.61
CA LEU A 161 4.94 24.32 11.16
C LEU A 161 5.35 25.72 10.68
N LYS A 162 6.08 25.77 9.58
CA LYS A 162 6.37 27.04 8.89
C LYS A 162 5.05 27.68 8.45
N LYS A 163 4.92 28.98 8.73
CA LYS A 163 3.84 29.80 8.17
C LYS A 163 3.87 29.70 6.64
N HIS A 164 2.69 29.74 6.02
CA HIS A 164 2.54 29.51 4.59
C HIS A 164 3.41 30.44 3.74
N GLU A 165 3.49 31.72 4.11
CA GLU A 165 4.30 32.74 3.43
C GLU A 165 5.82 32.48 3.49
N ASN A 166 6.28 31.69 4.47
CA ASN A 166 7.68 31.38 4.70
C ASN A 166 8.10 30.02 4.12
N ARG A 167 7.20 29.35 3.39
CA ARG A 167 7.49 28.10 2.70
C ARG A 167 8.21 28.39 1.38
N GLU A 168 9.31 27.68 1.17
CA GLU A 168 10.25 27.92 0.08
C GLU A 168 9.67 27.55 -1.29
N PHE A 169 9.07 26.37 -1.38
CA PHE A 169 8.60 25.82 -2.66
C PHE A 169 7.12 26.13 -2.85
N ASP A 170 6.76 26.64 -4.02
CA ASP A 170 5.36 26.83 -4.41
C ASP A 170 4.67 25.48 -4.63
N LEU A 171 5.38 24.53 -5.26
CA LEU A 171 4.86 23.21 -5.58
C LEU A 171 5.90 22.12 -5.31
N GLY A 172 5.56 21.15 -4.46
CA GLY A 172 6.39 19.99 -4.15
C GLY A 172 5.80 18.66 -4.58
N TYR A 173 6.65 17.72 -5.00
CA TYR A 173 6.24 16.35 -5.23
C TYR A 173 7.43 15.38 -5.27
N ARG A 174 7.20 14.17 -4.77
CA ARG A 174 8.10 13.03 -4.93
C ARG A 174 7.28 11.80 -5.30
N ALA A 175 7.70 11.13 -6.35
CA ALA A 175 7.19 9.81 -6.70
C ALA A 175 8.33 8.92 -7.16
N ARG A 176 8.11 7.61 -7.07
CA ARG A 176 8.98 6.63 -7.68
C ARG A 176 8.46 6.31 -9.07
N ARG A 177 9.35 6.07 -10.03
CA ARG A 177 8.98 5.46 -11.33
C ARG A 177 8.58 4.00 -11.10
N ASN A 178 7.32 3.82 -10.73
CA ASN A 178 6.74 2.52 -10.55
C ASN A 178 6.68 1.76 -11.90
N PRO A 179 6.83 0.43 -11.90
CA PRO A 179 6.78 -0.36 -13.13
C PRO A 179 5.42 -0.32 -13.82
N PHE A 180 5.42 -0.56 -15.14
CA PHE A 180 4.20 -0.51 -15.96
C PHE A 180 3.22 -1.65 -15.68
N TRP A 181 3.67 -2.74 -15.04
CA TRP A 181 2.78 -3.85 -14.65
C TRP A 181 1.80 -3.51 -13.52
N LEU A 182 1.84 -2.28 -12.98
CA LEU A 182 0.80 -1.72 -12.11
C LEU A 182 -0.35 -1.02 -12.87
N GLY A 183 -0.29 -1.01 -14.21
CA GLY A 183 -1.25 -0.29 -15.04
C GLY A 183 -1.14 1.23 -14.94
N PHE A 184 -2.07 1.93 -15.59
CA PHE A 184 -2.07 3.39 -15.66
C PHE A 184 -2.17 4.06 -14.29
N ALA A 185 -2.90 3.50 -13.31
CA ALA A 185 -2.97 4.08 -11.97
C ALA A 185 -1.59 4.13 -11.28
N GLY A 186 -0.78 3.08 -11.44
CA GLY A 186 0.60 3.05 -10.94
C GLY A 186 1.52 4.03 -11.68
N VAL A 187 1.32 4.20 -12.99
CA VAL A 187 2.07 5.13 -13.85
C VAL A 187 1.73 6.59 -13.56
N LEU A 188 0.45 6.89 -13.36
CA LEU A 188 -0.05 8.24 -13.11
C LEU A 188 0.72 8.92 -11.97
N LYS A 189 1.06 8.14 -10.94
CA LYS A 189 1.83 8.59 -9.77
C LYS A 189 3.12 9.31 -10.12
N TRP A 190 3.85 8.90 -11.15
CA TRP A 190 5.07 9.60 -11.57
C TRP A 190 4.85 10.40 -12.86
N LYS A 191 3.86 10.08 -13.69
CA LYS A 191 3.50 10.84 -14.90
C LYS A 191 3.13 12.28 -14.57
N ILE A 192 2.45 12.54 -13.45
CA ILE A 192 2.10 13.92 -13.05
C ILE A 192 3.32 14.80 -12.81
N THR A 193 4.45 14.23 -12.35
CA THR A 193 5.69 15.00 -12.18
C THR A 193 6.15 15.58 -13.51
N ASP A 194 6.12 14.76 -14.58
CA ASP A 194 6.60 15.14 -15.90
C ASP A 194 5.66 16.15 -16.58
N VAL A 195 4.35 16.06 -16.32
CA VAL A 195 3.35 17.07 -16.74
C VAL A 195 3.59 18.41 -16.05
N PHE A 196 3.73 18.41 -14.72
CA PHE A 196 3.84 19.65 -13.95
C PHE A 196 5.21 20.32 -14.05
N LYS A 197 6.28 19.58 -14.40
CA LYS A 197 7.56 20.20 -14.79
C LYS A 197 7.41 21.18 -15.95
N LYS A 198 6.44 20.95 -16.85
CA LYS A 198 6.13 21.85 -17.96
C LYS A 198 5.07 22.88 -17.57
N LYS A 199 3.95 22.45 -16.96
CA LYS A 199 2.81 23.34 -16.69
C LYS A 199 3.02 24.30 -15.50
N ALA A 200 3.97 24.03 -14.60
CA ALA A 200 4.30 24.90 -13.47
C ALA A 200 5.51 25.81 -13.75
N GLU A 201 5.76 26.15 -15.01
CA GLU A 201 6.79 27.11 -15.39
C GLU A 201 6.55 28.46 -14.69
N GLY A 202 7.61 29.06 -14.15
CA GLY A 202 7.54 30.30 -13.37
C GLY A 202 7.24 30.12 -11.88
N LEU A 203 6.92 28.91 -11.41
CA LEU A 203 6.82 28.60 -9.98
C LEU A 203 8.15 28.05 -9.43
N ASN A 204 8.44 28.31 -8.15
CA ASN A 204 9.56 27.65 -7.47
C ASN A 204 9.15 26.20 -7.12
N THR A 205 9.48 25.26 -8.01
CA THR A 205 9.04 23.87 -7.87
C THR A 205 10.13 22.95 -7.35
N ASN A 206 9.71 21.90 -6.65
CA ASN A 206 10.58 20.82 -6.20
C ASN A 206 9.91 19.47 -6.49
N LEU A 207 10.05 19.01 -7.75
CA LEU A 207 9.41 17.81 -8.29
C LEU A 207 10.47 16.79 -8.73
N SER A 208 10.43 15.56 -8.21
CA SER A 208 11.35 14.51 -8.64
C SER A 208 10.71 13.14 -8.70
N ASN A 209 11.20 12.36 -9.68
CA ASN A 209 10.90 10.95 -9.92
C ASN A 209 12.13 10.04 -9.69
N ASP A 210 13.28 10.61 -9.28
CA ASP A 210 14.53 9.87 -9.10
C ASP A 210 14.55 9.17 -7.73
N ASP A 211 14.92 7.88 -7.72
CA ASP A 211 15.06 7.06 -6.51
C ASP A 211 16.12 7.63 -5.54
N LYS A 212 17.05 8.45 -6.02
CA LYS A 212 18.06 9.15 -5.18
C LYS A 212 17.46 10.31 -4.37
N ASP A 213 16.34 10.87 -4.81
CA ASP A 213 15.69 12.01 -4.16
C ASP A 213 14.60 11.61 -3.15
N VAL A 214 14.54 10.31 -2.81
CA VAL A 214 13.57 9.79 -1.86
C VAL A 214 13.85 10.33 -0.46
N LEU A 215 12.82 10.89 0.15
CA LEU A 215 12.87 11.43 1.51
C LEU A 215 12.21 10.46 2.47
N TYR A 216 12.91 10.13 3.56
CA TYR A 216 12.45 9.21 4.59
C TYR A 216 12.21 9.93 5.92
N GLY A 217 11.20 9.47 6.67
CA GLY A 217 10.94 9.91 8.05
C GLY A 217 10.81 11.43 8.17
N GLU A 218 11.55 12.03 9.08
CA GLU A 218 11.51 13.48 9.35
C GLU A 218 11.77 14.35 8.12
N ASN A 219 12.64 13.92 7.20
CA ASN A 219 12.95 14.70 6.02
C ASN A 219 11.74 14.85 5.09
N TRP A 220 10.86 13.84 5.07
CA TRP A 220 9.60 13.90 4.32
C TRP A 220 8.66 14.96 4.89
N TYR A 221 8.43 14.96 6.21
CA TYR A 221 7.59 15.96 6.88
C TYR A 221 8.15 17.38 6.76
N LYS A 222 9.47 17.55 6.88
CA LYS A 222 10.14 18.84 6.66
C LYS A 222 9.93 19.35 5.24
N PHE A 223 10.02 18.47 4.25
CA PHE A 223 9.75 18.81 2.86
C PHE A 223 8.30 19.25 2.68
N LEU A 224 7.32 18.45 3.12
CA LEU A 224 5.90 18.80 3.04
C LEU A 224 5.61 20.15 3.72
N GLY A 225 6.15 20.38 4.92
CA GLY A 225 6.00 21.63 5.66
C GLY A 225 6.74 22.84 5.05
N ASN A 226 7.61 22.61 4.05
CA ASN A 226 8.31 23.66 3.30
C ASN A 226 7.71 23.91 1.90
N CYS A 227 6.65 23.19 1.53
CA CYS A 227 5.90 23.38 0.30
C CYS A 227 4.59 24.14 0.56
N ARG A 228 4.25 25.12 -0.26
CA ARG A 228 2.93 25.79 -0.23
C ARG A 228 1.83 24.83 -0.67
N CYS A 229 2.06 24.18 -1.80
CA CYS A 229 1.22 23.12 -2.35
C CYS A 229 2.05 21.86 -2.63
N VAL A 230 1.40 20.70 -2.59
CA VAL A 230 1.98 19.43 -3.04
C VAL A 230 1.05 18.71 -4.00
N LEU A 231 1.61 18.09 -5.04
CA LEU A 231 0.80 17.28 -5.96
C LEU A 231 0.35 15.99 -5.27
N GLY A 232 -0.78 15.45 -5.73
CA GLY A 232 -1.25 14.13 -5.29
C GLY A 232 -2.17 13.47 -6.31
N VAL A 233 -2.17 12.15 -6.26
CA VAL A 233 -3.06 11.26 -6.99
C VAL A 233 -3.41 10.10 -6.07
N GLU A 234 -4.49 9.39 -6.37
CA GLU A 234 -4.76 8.09 -5.76
C GLU A 234 -3.59 7.13 -5.97
N SER A 235 -3.34 6.25 -5.01
CA SER A 235 -2.29 5.23 -5.12
C SER A 235 -2.90 3.84 -5.24
N GLY A 236 -2.26 2.99 -6.02
CA GLY A 236 -2.59 1.58 -6.14
C GLY A 236 -2.25 1.04 -7.52
N SER A 237 -3.07 0.12 -8.02
CA SER A 237 -2.90 -0.56 -9.31
C SER A 237 -4.22 -0.57 -10.06
N SER A 238 -4.20 -0.31 -11.36
CA SER A 238 -5.37 -0.52 -12.22
C SER A 238 -5.34 -1.91 -12.88
N LEU A 239 -4.33 -2.72 -12.54
CA LEU A 239 -4.12 -4.04 -13.13
C LEU A 239 -3.97 -5.11 -12.05
N LEU A 240 -4.82 -6.13 -12.14
CA LEU A 240 -4.70 -7.40 -11.41
C LEU A 240 -3.95 -8.40 -12.29
N ASP A 241 -2.70 -8.66 -11.93
CA ASP A 241 -1.86 -9.69 -12.52
C ASP A 241 -1.91 -10.95 -11.66
N PHE A 242 -2.99 -11.72 -11.87
CA PHE A 242 -3.38 -12.80 -10.97
C PHE A 242 -2.26 -13.83 -10.71
N ASP A 243 -1.51 -14.23 -11.75
CA ASP A 243 -0.44 -15.25 -11.70
C ASP A 243 0.98 -14.68 -11.90
N GLY A 244 1.10 -13.35 -12.02
CA GLY A 244 2.37 -12.68 -12.29
C GLY A 244 2.89 -12.80 -13.71
N SER A 245 2.10 -13.33 -14.64
CA SER A 245 2.51 -13.49 -16.04
C SER A 245 2.67 -12.15 -16.74
N ILE A 246 1.85 -11.14 -16.39
CA ILE A 246 1.96 -9.81 -16.99
C ILE A 246 3.26 -9.14 -16.53
N ARG A 247 3.55 -9.16 -15.25
CA ARG A 247 4.79 -8.65 -14.67
C ARG A 247 6.01 -9.24 -15.38
N LYS A 248 6.07 -10.56 -15.55
CA LYS A 248 7.18 -11.23 -16.25
C LYS A 248 7.34 -10.73 -17.68
N LYS A 249 6.22 -10.55 -18.40
CA LYS A 249 6.24 -10.00 -19.77
C LYS A 249 6.73 -8.55 -19.81
N VAL A 250 6.21 -7.70 -18.92
CA VAL A 250 6.59 -6.29 -18.81
C VAL A 250 8.06 -6.14 -18.45
N GLU A 251 8.55 -6.87 -17.45
CA GLU A 251 9.97 -6.83 -17.05
C GLU A 251 10.88 -7.27 -18.20
N LEU A 252 10.50 -8.31 -18.96
CA LEU A 252 11.25 -8.75 -20.14
C LEU A 252 11.21 -7.72 -21.27
N PHE A 253 10.03 -7.13 -21.53
CA PHE A 253 9.85 -6.11 -22.56
C PHE A 253 10.67 -4.86 -22.25
N GLN A 254 10.57 -4.30 -21.03
CA GLN A 254 11.33 -3.13 -20.61
C GLN A 254 12.84 -3.40 -20.56
N LYS A 255 13.27 -4.64 -20.31
CA LYS A 255 14.68 -5.02 -20.43
C LYS A 255 15.18 -4.94 -21.89
N ASN A 256 14.35 -5.32 -22.85
CA ASN A 256 14.69 -5.29 -24.28
C ASN A 256 14.47 -3.90 -24.90
N PHE A 257 13.56 -3.10 -24.35
CA PHE A 257 13.19 -1.77 -24.81
C PHE A 257 13.16 -0.78 -23.61
N PRO A 258 14.32 -0.38 -23.06
CA PRO A 258 14.37 0.44 -21.84
C PRO A 258 13.69 1.81 -21.94
N GLU A 259 13.65 2.38 -23.15
CA GLU A 259 13.05 3.68 -23.44
C GLU A 259 11.58 3.58 -23.90
N SER A 260 10.96 2.40 -23.79
CA SER A 260 9.54 2.23 -24.15
C SER A 260 8.62 3.05 -23.23
N ASP A 261 7.58 3.62 -23.82
CA ASP A 261 6.50 4.26 -23.08
C ASP A 261 5.47 3.23 -22.58
N PHE A 262 4.54 3.71 -21.76
CA PHE A 262 3.51 2.86 -21.17
C PHE A 262 2.60 2.27 -22.24
N GLU A 263 2.21 3.09 -23.22
CA GLU A 263 1.29 2.76 -24.29
C GLU A 263 1.85 1.61 -25.16
N SER A 264 3.12 1.69 -25.57
CA SER A 264 3.78 0.60 -26.31
C SER A 264 3.94 -0.67 -25.48
N CYS A 265 4.19 -0.52 -24.17
CA CYS A 265 4.31 -1.67 -23.28
C CYS A 265 2.97 -2.37 -23.02
N GLU A 266 1.90 -1.60 -22.82
CA GLU A 266 0.54 -2.12 -22.71
C GLU A 266 0.20 -2.95 -23.95
N GLN A 267 0.34 -2.35 -25.15
CA GLN A 267 0.06 -3.01 -26.42
C GLN A 267 0.84 -4.33 -26.57
N ALA A 268 2.10 -4.36 -26.14
CA ALA A 268 2.94 -5.55 -26.26
C ALA A 268 2.67 -6.63 -25.19
N CYS A 269 2.29 -6.24 -23.96
CA CYS A 269 2.34 -7.12 -22.80
C CYS A 269 0.96 -7.49 -22.22
N PHE A 270 0.02 -6.55 -22.22
CA PHE A 270 -1.28 -6.67 -21.55
C PHE A 270 -2.38 -5.84 -22.21
N GLU A 271 -2.41 -5.82 -23.54
CA GLU A 271 -3.34 -5.03 -24.36
C GLU A 271 -4.79 -5.18 -23.89
N GLY A 272 -5.44 -4.05 -23.58
CA GLY A 272 -6.85 -3.99 -23.19
C GLY A 272 -7.15 -4.60 -21.81
N LYS A 273 -6.14 -4.87 -20.99
CA LYS A 273 -6.31 -5.40 -19.62
C LYS A 273 -6.19 -4.35 -18.52
N ASP A 274 -5.64 -3.17 -18.82
CA ASP A 274 -5.57 -2.11 -17.84
C ASP A 274 -6.96 -1.63 -17.43
N GLY A 275 -7.16 -1.35 -16.15
CA GLY A 275 -8.47 -1.07 -15.58
C GLY A 275 -9.33 -2.30 -15.30
N ASN A 276 -8.76 -3.52 -15.30
CA ASN A 276 -9.51 -4.72 -14.90
C ASN A 276 -9.84 -4.75 -13.40
N ILE A 277 -9.20 -3.90 -12.60
CA ILE A 277 -9.52 -3.57 -11.21
C ILE A 277 -9.42 -2.05 -11.01
N GLU A 278 -10.11 -1.56 -9.98
CA GLU A 278 -10.11 -0.18 -9.52
C GLU A 278 -9.43 -0.05 -8.15
N LEU A 279 -8.27 -0.70 -7.96
CA LEU A 279 -7.49 -0.52 -6.74
C LEU A 279 -6.80 0.84 -6.74
N ALA A 280 -7.57 1.89 -6.43
CA ALA A 280 -7.12 3.26 -6.31
C ALA A 280 -7.60 3.82 -4.97
N THR A 281 -6.68 3.94 -4.01
CA THR A 281 -7.00 4.29 -2.63
C THR A 281 -6.35 5.62 -2.22
N ILE A 282 -6.96 6.27 -1.24
CA ILE A 282 -6.26 7.27 -0.44
C ILE A 282 -5.04 6.62 0.22
N SER A 283 -3.89 7.24 0.08
CA SER A 283 -2.61 6.79 0.63
C SER A 283 -2.16 7.62 1.84
N PRO A 284 -1.22 7.11 2.67
CA PRO A 284 -0.66 7.84 3.81
C PRO A 284 -0.21 9.28 3.50
N ARG A 285 0.27 9.52 2.28
CA ARG A 285 0.76 10.84 1.82
C ARG A 285 -0.28 11.96 1.91
N HIS A 286 -1.56 11.65 1.74
CA HIS A 286 -2.61 12.66 1.88
C HIS A 286 -2.79 13.05 3.34
N PHE A 287 -2.75 12.07 4.24
CA PHE A 287 -2.85 12.32 5.66
C PHE A 287 -1.62 13.07 6.21
N GLU A 288 -0.41 12.75 5.73
CA GLU A 288 0.82 13.48 6.09
C GLU A 288 0.78 14.95 5.62
N SER A 289 0.18 15.21 4.45
CA SER A 289 -0.05 16.57 3.94
C SER A 289 -1.05 17.34 4.82
N ILE A 290 -2.09 16.65 5.33
CA ILE A 290 -3.04 17.22 6.29
C ILE A 290 -2.35 17.56 7.61
N ILE A 291 -1.51 16.67 8.16
CA ILE A 291 -0.76 16.92 9.40
C ILE A 291 0.10 18.19 9.28
N THR A 292 0.79 18.33 8.14
CA THR A 292 1.67 19.47 7.86
C THR A 292 0.93 20.73 7.40
N LYS A 293 -0.41 20.67 7.33
CA LYS A 293 -1.30 21.74 6.83
C LYS A 293 -0.82 22.26 5.48
N THR A 294 -0.43 21.33 4.61
CA THR A 294 0.09 21.63 3.28
C THR A 294 -1.03 21.43 2.26
N CYS A 295 -1.24 22.45 1.43
CA CYS A 295 -2.27 22.40 0.39
C CYS A 295 -1.96 21.27 -0.59
N GLN A 296 -2.97 20.50 -0.96
CA GLN A 296 -2.86 19.41 -1.91
C GLN A 296 -3.47 19.84 -3.23
N VAL A 297 -2.73 19.64 -4.31
CA VAL A 297 -3.20 19.82 -5.68
C VAL A 297 -3.39 18.42 -6.26
N LEU A 298 -4.65 17.96 -6.27
CA LEU A 298 -5.02 16.59 -6.56
C LEU A 298 -5.59 16.45 -7.96
N ILE A 299 -5.19 15.42 -8.70
CA ILE A 299 -5.96 15.00 -9.87
C ILE A 299 -7.28 14.40 -9.38
N GLU A 300 -8.38 14.71 -10.06
CA GLU A 300 -9.69 14.15 -9.73
C GLU A 300 -9.67 12.61 -9.64
N GLY A 301 -10.39 12.09 -8.65
CA GLY A 301 -10.39 10.68 -8.26
C GLY A 301 -11.40 10.43 -7.14
N LYS A 302 -11.60 9.17 -6.76
CA LYS A 302 -12.58 8.78 -5.72
C LYS A 302 -12.07 9.05 -4.29
N TYR A 303 -10.76 8.96 -4.08
CA TYR A 303 -10.04 9.07 -2.81
C TYR A 303 -10.72 8.25 -1.69
N SER A 304 -11.09 7.01 -2.02
CA SER A 304 -11.80 6.09 -1.11
C SER A 304 -13.11 6.67 -0.53
N GLY A 305 -13.77 7.57 -1.26
CA GLY A 305 -15.00 8.26 -0.83
C GLY A 305 -14.77 9.48 0.06
N TYR A 306 -13.51 9.83 0.38
CA TYR A 306 -13.20 10.99 1.20
C TYR A 306 -12.97 12.23 0.34
N TRP A 307 -13.85 13.21 0.50
CA TRP A 307 -13.61 14.55 0.01
C TRP A 307 -12.68 15.27 0.98
N LEU A 308 -11.46 15.54 0.53
CA LEU A 308 -10.49 16.31 1.31
C LEU A 308 -10.85 17.81 1.18
N LEU A 309 -11.88 18.26 1.91
CA LEU A 309 -12.46 19.59 1.74
C LEU A 309 -11.58 20.73 2.26
N THR A 310 -10.61 20.45 3.13
CA THR A 310 -9.71 21.47 3.69
C THR A 310 -8.32 21.35 3.07
N TYR A 311 -7.78 22.47 2.55
CA TYR A 311 -6.46 22.54 1.93
C TYR A 311 -6.31 21.66 0.67
N THR A 312 -7.31 21.63 -0.21
CA THR A 312 -7.24 20.84 -1.45
C THR A 312 -7.76 21.63 -2.64
N ILE A 313 -7.07 21.49 -3.77
CA ILE A 313 -7.47 21.95 -5.09
C ILE A 313 -7.56 20.70 -5.96
N TYR A 314 -8.73 20.46 -6.56
CA TYR A 314 -8.92 19.36 -7.51
C TYR A 314 -8.74 19.86 -8.94
N LEU A 315 -8.01 19.09 -9.73
CA LEU A 315 -7.73 19.33 -11.14
C LEU A 315 -8.36 18.22 -11.97
N SER A 316 -9.04 18.62 -13.05
CA SER A 316 -9.59 17.70 -14.05
C SER A 316 -8.48 16.82 -14.64
N LYS A 317 -8.80 15.56 -14.98
CA LYS A 317 -7.88 14.67 -15.72
C LYS A 317 -7.48 15.23 -17.07
N GLU A 318 -8.22 16.19 -17.63
CA GLU A 318 -7.84 16.93 -18.84
C GLU A 318 -6.46 17.59 -18.73
N ILE A 319 -6.00 17.93 -17.52
CA ILE A 319 -4.67 18.50 -17.33
C ILE A 319 -3.54 17.51 -17.68
N LEU A 320 -3.85 16.22 -17.78
CA LEU A 320 -2.92 15.18 -18.22
C LEU A 320 -2.75 15.16 -19.73
N ALA A 321 -3.66 15.78 -20.48
CA ALA A 321 -3.49 16.01 -21.91
C ALA A 321 -2.41 17.10 -22.11
N MET A 322 -1.45 16.81 -23.00
CA MET A 322 -0.35 17.72 -23.32
C MET A 322 -0.87 18.98 -24.00
#